data_AF-A0A015KG40-F1
#
_entry.id   AF-A0A015KG40-F1
#
_cell.length_a   1.000
_cell.length_b   1.000
_cell.length_c   1.000
_cell.angle_alpha   90.00
_cell.angle_beta   90.00
_cell.angle_gamma   90.00
#
_symmetry.space_group_name_H-M   'P 1'
#
loop_
_entity.id
_entity.type
_entity.pdbx_description
1 polymer ?
#
loop_
_entity_poly.entity_id
_entity_poly.type
_entity_poly.pdbx_seq_one_letter_code
_entity_poly.pdbx_strand_id
1 'polypeptide(L)'
;MWLQFAHLQYYSEYNQKVLNIFQKGPLEHAFSFSNTREKLHPPFQKYNVTNSEIQKVKQYYATVLNLAINDIGVITEHIQKYGKLQTESGAKLLVDKNAHLPRAPVDFEEREFYSQILFYFVYKLNNELSMLAFVQWIRNPEKLSNNILFFRYFGETSVVNVAAIDCCVGFLEIAVNKFIIIDRENHISFR
;
A
#
# COMPACT_ATOMS: atom_id res chain seq x y z
N MET A 1 -4.76 -22.78 -3.73
CA MET A 1 -5.80 -21.80 -3.36
C MET A 1 -5.15 -20.42 -3.41
N TRP A 2 -4.92 -19.89 -4.62
CA TRP A 2 -4.05 -18.72 -4.91
C TRP A 2 -4.77 -17.67 -5.80
N LEU A 3 -6.10 -17.64 -5.78
CA LEU A 3 -6.91 -16.88 -6.76
C LEU A 3 -7.62 -15.65 -6.19
N GLN A 4 -7.54 -15.38 -4.88
CA GLN A 4 -8.35 -14.30 -4.28
C GLN A 4 -7.76 -12.90 -4.38
N PHE A 5 -6.56 -12.71 -4.95
CA PHE A 5 -5.97 -11.37 -5.16
C PHE A 5 -5.31 -11.19 -6.54
N ALA A 6 -5.57 -12.07 -7.52
CA ALA A 6 -5.11 -11.86 -8.90
C ALA A 6 -5.66 -10.56 -9.53
N HIS A 7 -6.79 -10.05 -9.02
CA HIS A 7 -7.38 -8.77 -9.41
C HIS A 7 -6.71 -7.54 -8.77
N LEU A 8 -5.80 -7.72 -7.81
CA LEU A 8 -4.92 -6.66 -7.33
C LEU A 8 -3.61 -6.61 -8.13
N GLN A 9 -3.56 -7.23 -9.32
CA GLN A 9 -2.42 -7.10 -10.23
C GLN A 9 -2.20 -5.62 -10.52
N TYR A 10 -1.14 -5.10 -9.91
CA TYR A 10 -0.73 -3.72 -10.02
C TYR A 10 -0.14 -3.53 -11.41
N TYR A 11 -0.90 -2.91 -12.32
CA TYR A 11 -0.43 -2.69 -13.69
C TYR A 11 0.56 -1.52 -13.75
N SER A 12 1.72 -1.77 -14.34
CA SER A 12 2.90 -0.90 -14.36
C SER A 12 2.75 0.34 -15.25
N GLU A 13 1.83 0.32 -16.22
CA GLU A 13 1.76 1.30 -17.31
C GLU A 13 1.51 2.75 -16.84
N TYR A 14 0.90 2.96 -15.67
CA TYR A 14 0.72 4.31 -15.09
C TYR A 14 1.76 4.70 -14.02
N ASN A 15 2.60 3.75 -13.58
CA ASN A 15 3.61 3.97 -12.54
C ASN A 15 4.95 4.45 -13.08
N GLN A 16 5.11 4.57 -14.40
CA GLN A 16 6.30 5.18 -15.00
C GLN A 16 6.54 6.63 -14.51
N LYS A 17 5.50 7.34 -14.07
CA LYS A 17 5.65 8.65 -13.41
C LYS A 17 6.16 8.55 -11.96
N VAL A 18 5.87 7.47 -11.24
CA VAL A 18 6.19 7.29 -9.81
C VAL A 18 7.60 6.68 -9.63
N LEU A 19 8.08 5.90 -10.60
CA LEU A 19 9.36 5.18 -10.49
C LEU A 19 10.60 6.03 -10.79
N ASN A 20 10.46 7.16 -11.48
CA ASN A 20 11.59 8.00 -11.90
C ASN A 20 12.08 9.01 -10.83
N ILE A 21 11.61 8.92 -9.57
CA ILE A 21 11.71 10.04 -8.62
C ILE A 21 12.65 9.78 -7.41
N PHE A 22 13.39 8.68 -7.36
CA PHE A 22 14.16 8.33 -6.17
C PHE A 22 15.53 9.05 -6.08
N GLN A 23 15.64 10.13 -5.30
CA GLN A 23 16.91 10.72 -4.86
C GLN A 23 16.96 11.02 -3.34
N LYS A 24 18.18 11.00 -2.79
CA LYS A 24 18.56 10.97 -1.36
C LYS A 24 18.21 12.24 -0.55
N GLY A 25 17.80 12.05 0.71
CA GLY A 25 17.67 13.12 1.73
C GLY A 25 17.71 12.61 3.18
N PRO A 26 17.99 13.46 4.19
CA PRO A 26 18.74 13.12 5.41
C PRO A 26 17.88 12.65 6.60
N LEU A 27 18.50 11.80 7.43
CA LEU A 27 18.01 11.34 8.73
C LEU A 27 18.17 12.47 9.76
N GLU A 28 17.06 13.12 10.15
CA GLU A 28 16.82 13.71 11.49
C GLU A 28 15.51 14.53 11.51
N HIS A 29 14.95 14.87 10.35
CA HIS A 29 13.63 15.48 10.19
C HIS A 29 12.69 14.52 9.45
N ALA A 30 11.42 14.90 9.25
CA ALA A 30 10.49 14.09 8.45
C ALA A 30 11.13 13.66 7.12
N PHE A 31 11.13 12.36 6.83
CA PHE A 31 11.73 11.83 5.62
C PHE A 31 10.79 12.08 4.44
N SER A 32 11.31 12.70 3.39
CA SER A 32 10.59 12.91 2.13
C SER A 32 11.60 12.94 0.99
N PHE A 33 11.18 12.53 -0.20
CA PHE A 33 11.97 12.82 -1.39
C PHE A 33 11.70 14.27 -1.80
N SER A 34 12.72 14.94 -2.36
CA SER A 34 12.67 16.37 -2.70
C SER A 34 11.51 16.75 -3.63
N ASN A 35 10.97 15.76 -4.37
CA ASN A 35 9.98 15.95 -5.42
C ASN A 35 8.64 15.28 -5.09
N THR A 36 8.49 14.70 -3.89
CA THR A 36 7.29 14.00 -3.44
C THR A 36 6.57 14.81 -2.37
N ARG A 37 5.23 14.77 -2.36
CA ARG A 37 4.43 15.46 -1.34
C ARG A 37 4.29 14.62 -0.07
N GLU A 38 4.73 13.37 -0.13
CA GLU A 38 4.71 12.38 0.94
C GLU A 38 5.84 12.63 1.95
N LYS A 39 5.45 12.74 3.23
CA LYS A 39 6.39 12.94 4.35
C LYS A 39 6.18 11.89 5.43
N LEU A 40 7.23 11.16 5.78
CA LEU A 40 7.26 10.19 6.88
C LEU A 40 7.83 10.84 8.14
N HIS A 41 7.02 10.90 9.19
CA HIS A 41 7.37 11.54 10.45
C HIS A 41 7.80 10.52 11.51
N PRO A 42 8.67 10.94 12.45
CA PRO A 42 8.97 10.17 13.65
C PRO A 42 7.72 9.79 14.47
N PRO A 43 7.80 8.75 15.32
CA PRO A 43 9.00 8.00 15.70
C PRO A 43 9.52 7.11 14.56
N PHE A 44 10.84 6.88 14.54
CA PHE A 44 11.44 5.89 13.63
C PHE A 44 12.27 4.85 14.39
N GLN A 45 12.28 3.62 13.86
CA GLN A 45 13.00 2.51 14.48
C GLN A 45 13.72 1.69 13.39
N LYS A 46 14.97 1.31 13.65
CA LYS A 46 15.67 0.33 12.82
C LYS A 46 15.01 -1.03 13.00
N TYR A 47 14.74 -1.71 11.90
CA TYR A 47 14.09 -3.01 11.90
C TYR A 47 14.78 -3.97 10.94
N ASN A 48 14.98 -5.20 11.38
CA ASN A 48 15.51 -6.28 10.57
C ASN A 48 14.35 -7.01 9.91
N VAL A 49 14.34 -7.02 8.59
CA VAL A 49 13.25 -7.56 7.80
C VAL A 49 13.35 -9.08 7.73
N THR A 50 12.22 -9.76 7.87
CA THR A 50 12.15 -11.22 7.72
C THR A 50 12.21 -11.63 6.25
N ASN A 51 12.64 -12.86 5.96
CA ASN A 51 12.68 -13.39 4.59
C ASN A 51 11.31 -13.34 3.89
N SER A 52 10.22 -13.52 4.63
CA SER A 52 8.85 -13.46 4.08
C SER A 52 8.44 -12.03 3.68
N GLU A 53 8.86 -11.02 4.46
CA GLU A 53 8.65 -9.61 4.13
C GLU A 53 9.53 -9.19 2.93
N ILE A 54 10.80 -9.60 2.89
CA ILE A 54 11.69 -9.37 1.73
C ILE A 54 11.05 -9.95 0.47
N GLN A 55 10.49 -11.16 0.56
CA GLN A 55 9.85 -11.80 -0.59
C GLN A 55 8.64 -10.99 -1.10
N LYS A 56 7.86 -10.37 -0.21
CA LYS A 56 6.75 -9.49 -0.60
C LYS A 56 7.22 -8.22 -1.29
N VAL A 57 8.32 -7.63 -0.81
CA VAL A 57 8.93 -6.48 -1.48
C VAL A 57 9.42 -6.86 -2.88
N LYS A 58 10.06 -8.02 -3.03
CA LYS A 58 10.47 -8.53 -4.35
C LYS A 58 9.27 -8.80 -5.27
N GLN A 59 8.20 -9.41 -4.76
CA GLN A 59 6.97 -9.64 -5.52
C GLN A 59 6.33 -8.34 -6.00
N TYR A 60 6.32 -7.32 -5.12
CA TYR A 60 5.87 -5.97 -5.48
C TYR A 60 6.66 -5.44 -6.69
N TYR A 61 8.00 -5.41 -6.62
CA TYR A 61 8.80 -4.92 -7.75
C TYR A 61 8.78 -5.80 -8.99
N ALA A 62 8.71 -7.12 -8.83
CA ALA A 62 8.55 -8.03 -9.97
C ALA A 62 7.30 -7.67 -10.77
N THR A 63 6.21 -7.34 -10.07
CA THR A 63 4.96 -6.88 -10.69
C THR A 63 5.13 -5.49 -11.30
N VAL A 64 5.67 -4.53 -10.54
CA VAL A 64 5.81 -3.13 -10.95
C VAL A 64 6.76 -2.96 -12.15
N LEU A 65 7.85 -3.71 -12.19
CA LEU A 65 8.88 -3.64 -13.23
C LEU A 65 8.67 -4.67 -14.35
N ASN A 66 7.67 -5.55 -14.20
CA ASN A 66 7.44 -6.70 -15.08
C ASN A 66 8.71 -7.57 -15.25
N LEU A 67 9.35 -7.91 -14.13
CA LEU A 67 10.58 -8.71 -14.06
C LEU A 67 10.36 -10.00 -13.27
N ALA A 68 11.23 -11.00 -13.45
CA ALA A 68 11.21 -12.15 -12.57
C ALA A 68 11.71 -11.77 -11.16
N ILE A 69 11.19 -12.45 -10.14
CA ILE A 69 11.57 -12.20 -8.72
C ILE A 69 13.08 -12.35 -8.50
N ASN A 70 13.72 -13.27 -9.23
CA ASN A 70 15.16 -13.52 -9.12
C ASN A 70 16.01 -12.39 -9.73
N ASP A 71 15.43 -11.60 -10.63
CA ASP A 71 16.08 -10.47 -11.29
C ASP A 71 15.93 -9.18 -10.49
N ILE A 72 15.12 -9.20 -9.41
CA ILE A 72 15.02 -8.08 -8.49
C ILE A 72 16.31 -7.97 -7.70
N GLY A 73 16.88 -6.77 -7.74
CA GLY A 73 18.15 -6.43 -7.12
C GLY A 73 18.20 -6.61 -5.60
N VAL A 74 19.36 -6.31 -5.04
CA VAL A 74 19.62 -6.53 -3.61
C VAL A 74 18.83 -5.52 -2.78
N ILE A 75 18.00 -6.04 -1.88
CA ILE A 75 17.25 -5.28 -0.88
C ILE A 75 18.06 -5.29 0.42
N THR A 76 18.27 -4.12 1.03
CA THR A 76 18.93 -4.06 2.34
C THR A 76 18.06 -4.71 3.42
N GLU A 77 18.65 -5.63 4.18
CA GLU A 77 17.97 -6.35 5.28
C GLU A 77 17.52 -5.43 6.42
N HIS A 78 18.12 -4.24 6.52
CA HIS A 78 17.80 -3.25 7.54
C HIS A 78 16.93 -2.15 6.95
N ILE A 79 15.74 -1.96 7.50
CA ILE A 79 14.81 -0.91 7.12
C ILE A 79 14.58 0.07 8.27
N GLN A 80 14.08 1.24 7.94
CA GLN A 80 13.68 2.26 8.90
C GLN A 80 12.17 2.34 8.92
N LYS A 81 11.54 1.93 10.03
CA LYS A 81 10.10 2.06 10.23
C LYS A 81 9.75 3.47 10.64
N TYR A 82 8.61 3.99 10.18
CA TYR A 82 8.09 5.31 10.52
C TYR A 82 6.66 5.21 11.06
N GLY A 83 6.32 6.10 11.99
CA GLY A 83 5.03 6.09 12.69
C GLY A 83 3.90 6.80 11.95
N LYS A 84 4.19 7.81 11.12
CA LYS A 84 3.15 8.61 10.47
C LYS A 84 3.54 9.01 9.05
N LEU A 85 2.58 8.92 8.14
CA LEU A 85 2.64 9.47 6.79
C LEU A 85 1.74 10.71 6.71
N GLN A 86 2.23 11.76 6.08
CA GLN A 86 1.45 12.89 5.60
C GLN A 86 1.45 12.85 4.07
N THR A 87 0.27 12.86 3.47
CA THR A 87 0.06 12.96 2.01
C THR A 87 -0.73 14.23 1.71
N GLU A 88 -0.45 14.86 0.57
CA GLU A 88 -1.25 16.00 0.06
C GLU A 88 -2.22 15.57 -1.07
N SER A 89 -1.97 14.43 -1.71
CA SER A 89 -2.83 13.78 -2.71
C SER A 89 -2.28 12.39 -3.03
N GLY A 90 -3.08 11.33 -3.00
CA GLY A 90 -2.61 10.01 -3.46
C GLY A 90 -2.91 9.75 -4.93
N ALA A 91 -2.22 8.74 -5.48
CA ALA A 91 -2.55 8.17 -6.77
C ALA A 91 -3.73 7.20 -6.65
N LYS A 92 -4.63 7.22 -7.64
CA LYS A 92 -5.73 6.26 -7.73
C LYS A 92 -5.23 4.90 -8.22
N LEU A 93 -5.73 3.83 -7.62
CA LEU A 93 -5.47 2.46 -8.05
C LEU A 93 -6.47 2.05 -9.14
N LEU A 94 -5.95 1.57 -10.26
CA LEU A 94 -6.73 0.94 -11.34
C LEU A 94 -6.62 -0.58 -11.22
N VAL A 95 -7.75 -1.24 -11.47
CA VAL A 95 -7.89 -2.69 -11.40
C VAL A 95 -8.43 -3.18 -12.71
N ASP A 96 -7.82 -4.23 -13.26
CA ASP A 96 -8.45 -4.93 -14.38
C ASP A 96 -9.68 -5.70 -13.86
N LYS A 97 -10.87 -5.23 -14.25
CA LYS A 97 -12.15 -5.87 -13.89
C LYS A 97 -12.23 -7.29 -14.42
N ASN A 98 -11.48 -7.58 -15.47
CA ASN A 98 -11.43 -8.86 -16.14
C ASN A 98 -10.28 -9.76 -15.67
N ALA A 99 -9.51 -9.38 -14.65
CA ALA A 99 -8.37 -10.15 -14.15
C ALA A 99 -8.72 -11.58 -13.69
N HIS A 100 -10.00 -11.83 -13.37
CA HIS A 100 -10.52 -13.15 -13.01
C HIS A 100 -10.82 -14.05 -14.24
N LEU A 101 -10.78 -13.49 -15.46
CA LEU A 101 -11.07 -14.13 -16.73
C LEU A 101 -9.80 -14.19 -17.60
N PRO A 102 -9.10 -15.33 -17.67
CA PRO A 102 -7.78 -15.43 -18.31
C PRO A 102 -7.69 -15.09 -19.81
N ARG A 103 -8.82 -14.92 -20.49
CA ARG A 103 -8.91 -14.65 -21.95
C ARG A 103 -9.73 -13.41 -22.28
N ALA A 104 -10.23 -12.71 -21.26
CA ALA A 104 -10.94 -11.47 -21.48
C ALA A 104 -9.93 -10.35 -21.76
N PRO A 105 -10.29 -9.38 -22.63
CA PRO A 105 -9.46 -8.20 -22.83
C PRO A 105 -9.31 -7.46 -21.50
N VAL A 106 -8.11 -6.93 -21.26
CA VAL A 106 -7.83 -6.10 -20.07
C VAL A 106 -8.74 -4.88 -20.10
N ASP A 107 -9.45 -4.63 -19.00
CA ASP A 107 -10.39 -3.53 -18.92
C ASP A 107 -10.35 -2.93 -17.51
N PHE A 108 -9.81 -1.72 -17.41
CA PHE A 108 -9.48 -1.10 -16.15
C PHE A 108 -10.64 -0.31 -15.55
N GLU A 109 -10.87 -0.49 -14.26
CA GLU A 109 -11.76 0.31 -13.44
C GLU A 109 -11.01 0.96 -12.27
N GLU A 110 -11.41 2.19 -11.91
CA GLU A 110 -11.00 2.79 -10.64
C GLU A 110 -11.74 2.09 -9.51
N ARG A 111 -10.99 1.60 -8.51
CA ARG A 111 -11.58 0.92 -7.36
C ARG A 111 -10.91 1.35 -6.07
N GLU A 112 -11.74 1.66 -5.08
CA GLU A 112 -11.28 1.98 -3.73
C GLU A 112 -10.90 0.70 -2.98
N PHE A 113 -9.74 0.74 -2.33
CA PHE A 113 -9.25 -0.31 -1.46
C PHE A 113 -8.93 0.24 -0.10
N TYR A 114 -9.26 -0.52 0.93
CA TYR A 114 -8.94 -0.20 2.31
C TYR A 114 -7.93 -1.21 2.84
N SER A 115 -6.96 -0.71 3.59
CA SER A 115 -5.96 -1.55 4.25
C SER A 115 -5.56 -0.96 5.58
N GLN A 116 -5.16 -1.83 6.50
CA GLN A 116 -4.47 -1.43 7.71
C GLN A 116 -2.99 -1.29 7.43
N ILE A 117 -2.44 -0.11 7.68
CA ILE A 117 -1.00 0.08 7.68
C ILE A 117 -0.42 -0.59 8.92
N LEU A 118 0.45 -1.57 8.72
CA LEU A 118 1.19 -2.21 9.80
C LEU A 118 2.42 -1.39 10.16
N PHE A 119 3.13 -0.87 9.16
CA PHE A 119 4.19 0.13 9.31
C PHE A 119 4.56 0.75 7.97
N TYR A 120 5.00 2.01 7.99
CA TYR A 120 5.69 2.65 6.88
C TYR A 120 7.19 2.36 6.97
N PHE A 121 7.89 2.27 5.85
CA PHE A 121 9.32 2.06 5.89
C PHE A 121 10.10 2.64 4.71
N VAL A 122 11.36 2.96 5.02
CA VAL A 122 12.40 3.36 4.06
C VAL A 122 13.48 2.29 4.01
N TYR A 123 13.94 1.97 2.80
CA TYR A 123 14.99 0.99 2.56
C TYR A 123 15.74 1.28 1.25
N LYS A 124 16.80 0.52 0.98
CA LYS A 124 17.54 0.63 -0.28
C LYS A 124 17.33 -0.59 -1.16
N LEU A 125 17.03 -0.34 -2.43
CA LEU A 125 17.08 -1.30 -3.53
C LEU A 125 18.14 -0.81 -4.52
N ASN A 126 19.15 -1.62 -4.86
CA ASN A 126 20.20 -1.23 -5.82
C ASN A 126 20.86 0.14 -5.50
N ASN A 127 21.08 0.42 -4.21
CA ASN A 127 21.59 1.70 -3.68
C ASN A 127 20.66 2.92 -3.82
N GLU A 128 19.44 2.74 -4.31
CA GLU A 128 18.41 3.77 -4.37
C GLU A 128 17.42 3.63 -3.21
N LEU A 129 17.03 4.74 -2.61
CA LEU A 129 16.09 4.75 -1.49
C LEU A 129 14.65 4.65 -2.00
N SER A 130 13.81 3.90 -1.30
CA SER A 130 12.38 3.78 -1.60
C SER A 130 11.54 3.89 -0.33
N MET A 131 10.35 4.48 -0.45
CA MET A 131 9.33 4.57 0.59
C MET A 131 8.16 3.64 0.26
N LEU A 132 7.90 2.67 1.12
CA LEU A 132 6.76 1.75 0.97
C LEU A 132 6.00 1.63 2.29
N ALA A 133 4.78 1.10 2.22
CA ALA A 133 3.99 0.72 3.38
C ALA A 133 3.75 -0.79 3.36
N PHE A 134 3.95 -1.42 4.51
CA PHE A 134 3.54 -2.80 4.73
C PHE A 134 2.10 -2.79 5.25
N VAL A 135 1.19 -3.44 4.53
CA VAL A 135 -0.24 -3.31 4.74
C VAL A 135 -0.92 -4.65 4.88
N GLN A 136 -2.04 -4.67 5.59
CA GLN A 136 -2.96 -5.79 5.62
C GLN A 136 -4.28 -5.35 4.98
N TRP A 137 -4.67 -6.01 3.88
CA TRP A 137 -5.86 -5.63 3.13
C TRP A 137 -7.14 -5.89 3.92
N ILE A 138 -8.20 -5.14 3.63
CA ILE A 138 -9.54 -5.45 4.08
C ILE A 138 -10.22 -6.33 3.04
N ARG A 139 -10.81 -7.46 3.47
CA ARG A 139 -11.57 -8.34 2.58
C ARG A 139 -13.01 -7.88 2.49
N ASN A 140 -13.48 -7.67 1.25
CA ASN A 140 -14.87 -7.45 0.89
C ASN A 140 -15.59 -6.46 1.83
N PRO A 141 -15.16 -5.17 1.85
CA PRO A 141 -15.89 -4.16 2.58
C PRO A 141 -17.31 -4.05 2.01
N GLU A 142 -18.29 -3.98 2.90
CA GLU A 142 -19.71 -3.90 2.59
C GLU A 142 -20.22 -2.49 2.94
N LYS A 143 -21.04 -1.93 2.05
CA LYS A 143 -21.64 -0.61 2.24
C LYS A 143 -23.08 -0.77 2.73
N LEU A 144 -23.40 -0.21 3.89
CA LEU A 144 -24.77 -0.13 4.39
C LEU A 144 -25.53 1.02 3.73
N SER A 145 -26.85 1.04 3.90
CA SER A 145 -27.77 2.02 3.33
C SER A 145 -27.47 3.48 3.70
N ASN A 146 -26.74 3.71 4.80
CA ASN A 146 -26.29 5.02 5.28
C ASN A 146 -24.85 5.37 4.85
N ASN A 147 -24.34 4.74 3.79
CA ASN A 147 -22.97 4.88 3.29
C ASN A 147 -21.86 4.44 4.28
N ILE A 148 -22.20 3.83 5.41
CA ILE A 148 -21.21 3.29 6.33
C ILE A 148 -20.60 2.03 5.73
N LEU A 149 -19.27 2.02 5.66
CA LEU A 149 -18.49 0.86 5.25
C LEU A 149 -18.13 0.02 6.46
N PHE A 150 -18.35 -1.28 6.37
CA PHE A 150 -17.92 -2.23 7.38
C PHE A 150 -17.24 -3.43 6.75
N PHE A 151 -16.43 -4.13 7.53
CA PHE A 151 -15.80 -5.38 7.12
C PHE A 151 -15.70 -6.34 8.30
N ARG A 152 -15.49 -7.62 8.00
CA ARG A 152 -15.38 -8.66 9.02
C ARG A 152 -13.98 -9.23 9.19
N TYR A 153 -13.23 -9.28 8.09
CA TYR A 153 -11.97 -10.00 8.06
C TYR A 153 -10.88 -9.16 7.41
N PHE A 154 -9.74 -9.13 8.10
CA PHE A 154 -8.48 -8.74 7.49
C PHE A 154 -8.03 -9.83 6.52
N GLY A 155 -7.42 -9.39 5.44
CA GLY A 155 -6.94 -10.21 4.34
C GLY A 155 -5.44 -10.45 4.41
N GLU A 156 -4.89 -10.65 3.22
CA GLU A 156 -3.47 -10.88 3.06
C GLU A 156 -2.66 -9.62 3.32
N THR A 157 -1.42 -9.84 3.75
CA THR A 157 -0.45 -8.76 3.94
C THR A 157 0.39 -8.59 2.69
N SER A 158 0.61 -7.35 2.29
CA SER A 158 1.34 -6.99 1.08
C SER A 158 2.12 -5.69 1.28
N VAL A 159 2.74 -5.22 0.20
CA VAL A 159 3.50 -3.97 0.18
C VAL A 159 2.93 -3.06 -0.90
N VAL A 160 2.78 -1.79 -0.57
CA VAL A 160 2.31 -0.75 -1.50
C VAL A 160 3.22 0.46 -1.49
N ASN A 161 3.24 1.20 -2.59
CA ASN A 161 3.88 2.50 -2.64
C ASN A 161 3.13 3.51 -1.76
N VAL A 162 3.85 4.29 -0.95
CA VAL A 162 3.22 5.34 -0.14
C VAL A 162 2.52 6.39 -0.99
N ALA A 163 2.97 6.63 -2.23
CA ALA A 163 2.32 7.54 -3.17
C ALA A 163 0.96 7.04 -3.68
N ALA A 164 0.66 5.75 -3.52
CA ALA A 164 -0.65 5.17 -3.84
C ALA A 164 -1.64 5.28 -2.66
N ILE A 165 -1.21 5.82 -1.53
CA ILE A 165 -2.08 6.03 -0.36
C ILE A 165 -2.71 7.42 -0.50
N ASP A 166 -4.03 7.43 -0.70
CA ASP A 166 -4.80 8.67 -0.85
C ASP A 166 -5.08 9.34 0.48
N CYS A 167 -5.81 8.65 1.36
CA CYS A 167 -6.16 9.14 2.68
C CYS A 167 -5.90 8.10 3.77
N CYS A 168 -5.75 8.58 5.01
CA CYS A 168 -5.69 7.72 6.19
C CYS A 168 -7.09 7.56 6.78
N VAL A 169 -7.58 6.32 6.80
CA VAL A 169 -8.84 5.95 7.47
C VAL A 169 -8.56 5.25 8.80
N GLY A 170 -9.53 5.33 9.73
CA GLY A 170 -9.55 4.58 10.98
C GLY A 170 -10.43 3.35 10.90
N PHE A 171 -10.21 2.39 11.80
CA PHE A 171 -11.05 1.20 11.94
C PHE A 171 -11.56 1.10 13.36
N LEU A 172 -12.86 0.93 13.53
CA LEU A 172 -13.51 0.78 14.83
C LEU A 172 -14.20 -0.57 14.92
N GLU A 173 -13.78 -1.41 15.86
CA GLU A 173 -14.48 -2.65 16.16
C GLU A 173 -15.77 -2.35 16.95
N ILE A 174 -16.91 -2.80 16.42
CA ILE A 174 -18.23 -2.59 17.04
C ILE A 174 -18.84 -3.88 17.59
N ALA A 175 -18.33 -5.03 17.14
CA ALA A 175 -18.66 -6.36 17.62
C ALA A 175 -17.53 -7.30 17.20
N VAL A 176 -17.53 -8.53 17.75
CA VAL A 176 -16.53 -9.55 17.41
C VAL A 176 -16.42 -9.72 15.89
N ASN A 177 -15.22 -9.43 15.35
CA ASN A 177 -14.93 -9.49 13.92
C ASN A 177 -15.89 -8.63 13.08
N LYS A 178 -16.28 -7.46 13.56
CA LYS A 178 -17.07 -6.48 12.81
C LYS A 178 -16.51 -5.09 13.03
N PHE A 179 -15.93 -4.55 11.97
CA PHE A 179 -15.23 -3.28 11.98
C PHE A 179 -15.93 -2.27 11.08
N ILE A 180 -16.02 -1.03 11.51
CA ILE A 180 -16.45 0.13 10.72
C ILE A 180 -15.21 0.84 10.20
N ILE A 181 -15.24 1.27 8.94
CA ILE A 181 -14.23 2.16 8.35
C ILE A 181 -14.65 3.60 8.61
N ILE A 182 -13.80 4.36 9.30
CA ILE A 182 -14.01 5.76 9.66
C ILE A 182 -13.09 6.60 8.80
N ASP A 183 -13.64 7.37 7.89
CA ASP A 183 -12.91 8.40 7.16
C ASP A 183 -13.31 9.77 7.72
N ARG A 184 -12.39 10.74 7.68
CA ARG A 184 -12.68 12.14 8.01
C ARG A 184 -13.83 12.70 7.16
N GLU A 185 -13.97 12.22 5.93
CA GLU A 185 -15.06 12.61 5.01
C GLU A 185 -16.36 11.83 5.24
N ASN A 186 -16.26 10.61 5.78
CA ASN A 186 -17.42 9.83 6.23
C ASN A 186 -17.86 10.35 7.60
N HIS A 187 -18.60 11.46 7.62
CA HIS A 187 -19.22 12.01 8.82
C HIS A 187 -20.15 10.98 9.50
N ILE A 188 -19.61 10.14 10.37
CA ILE A 188 -20.40 9.23 11.20
C ILE A 188 -21.01 10.06 12.32
N SER A 189 -22.27 10.48 12.15
CA SER A 189 -23.06 11.04 13.25
C SER A 189 -23.54 9.92 14.15
N PHE A 190 -22.96 9.79 15.34
CA PHE A 190 -23.57 9.00 16.41
C PHE A 190 -24.80 9.75 16.91
N ARG A 191 -25.98 9.12 16.82
CA ARG A 191 -27.20 9.57 17.49
C ARG A 191 -27.30 8.94 18.87
#